data_AF-A0A915IGI6-F1
#
_entry.id   AF-A0A915IGI6-F1
#
_cell.length_a   1.000
_cell.length_b   1.000
_cell.length_c   1.000
_cell.angle_alpha   90.00
_cell.angle_beta   90.00
_cell.angle_gamma   90.00
#
_symmetry.space_group_name_H-M   'P 1'
#
loop_
_entity.id
_entity.type
_entity.pdbx_description
1 polymer ?
#
loop_
_entity_poly.entity_id
_entity_poly.type
_entity_poly.pdbx_seq_one_letter_code
_entity_poly.pdbx_strand_id
1 'polypeptide(L)'
;MVPAVATAVETLPNTFTFSECTIKQIRDHISSSVTKTECLRHSPMDQVGYSGLGETQQPGQIFDVEQQCQQTFGSEYKFCGTNDYYLKQMCRQIWCRNATQGPKSPCVSKPYLPPLSGTTCGHKMWCINGACVEDEKAPSQEGCKFGDRDTSFCLKLVLTEPSKCKTDMFNRFCCESCRQFKRKLYRRLRL
;
A
#
# COMPACT_ATOMS: atom_id res chain seq x y z
N MET A 1 23.79 18.85 -5.49
CA MET A 1 23.85 17.53 -4.82
C MET A 1 22.48 16.90 -4.94
N VAL A 2 22.36 15.84 -5.74
CA VAL A 2 21.12 15.07 -5.87
C VAL A 2 21.08 14.14 -4.66
N PRO A 3 20.07 14.21 -3.77
CA PRO A 3 20.03 13.29 -2.63
C PRO A 3 19.88 11.87 -3.16
N ALA A 4 20.70 10.99 -2.59
CA ALA A 4 20.83 9.59 -2.98
C ALA A 4 19.45 8.94 -3.19
N VAL A 5 19.22 8.45 -4.40
CA VAL A 5 18.11 7.55 -4.70
C VAL A 5 18.36 6.30 -3.87
N ALA A 6 17.62 6.16 -2.77
CA ALA A 6 17.73 5.02 -1.89
C ALA A 6 17.51 3.75 -2.72
N THR A 7 18.57 2.95 -2.85
CA THR A 7 18.51 1.56 -3.28
C THR A 7 17.83 0.75 -2.16
N ALA A 8 16.53 0.99 -1.96
CA ALA A 8 15.77 0.44 -0.84
C ALA A 8 15.01 -0.84 -1.20
N VAL A 9 15.00 -1.25 -2.49
CA VAL A 9 14.06 -2.26 -3.00
C VAL A 9 14.35 -3.67 -2.47
N GLU A 10 15.58 -3.96 -2.05
CA GLU A 10 16.03 -5.32 -1.68
C GLU A 10 15.99 -5.66 -0.18
N THR A 11 15.81 -4.68 0.72
CA THR A 11 15.86 -4.92 2.20
C THR A 11 14.52 -4.80 2.93
N LEU A 12 13.44 -4.42 2.24
CA LEU A 12 12.10 -4.21 2.80
C LEU A 12 11.40 -5.41 3.47
N PRO A 13 11.61 -6.68 3.06
CA PRO A 13 10.94 -7.82 3.73
C PRO A 13 11.29 -7.93 5.22
N ASN A 14 12.54 -7.57 5.57
CA ASN A 14 13.02 -7.63 6.95
C ASN A 14 12.45 -6.52 7.85
N THR A 15 11.75 -5.53 7.29
CA THR A 15 11.11 -4.46 8.08
C THR A 15 9.92 -4.98 8.90
N PHE A 16 9.29 -6.08 8.47
CA PHE A 16 8.07 -6.61 9.08
C PHE A 16 8.30 -7.85 9.97
N THR A 17 9.54 -8.31 10.11
CA THR A 17 9.86 -9.58 10.80
C THR A 17 11.12 -9.47 11.65
N PHE A 18 11.15 -10.17 12.79
CA PHE A 18 12.37 -10.33 13.56
C PHE A 18 13.30 -11.38 12.95
N SER A 19 14.62 -11.19 13.13
CA SER A 19 15.61 -12.21 12.77
C SER A 19 15.53 -13.42 13.69
N GLU A 20 15.99 -14.58 13.23
CA GLU A 20 16.08 -15.79 14.06
C GLU A 20 16.89 -15.58 15.35
N CYS A 21 17.95 -14.76 15.30
CA CYS A 21 18.73 -14.40 16.48
C CYS A 21 17.89 -13.64 17.51
N THR A 22 17.15 -12.63 17.06
CA THR A 22 16.24 -11.85 17.92
C THR A 22 15.15 -12.73 18.52
N ILE A 23 14.54 -13.59 17.70
CA ILE A 23 13.50 -14.52 18.16
C ILE A 23 14.07 -15.46 19.23
N LYS A 24 15.28 -16.01 19.02
CA LYS A 24 15.96 -16.86 20.00
C LYS A 24 16.22 -16.11 21.31
N GLN A 25 16.76 -14.90 21.25
CA GLN A 25 17.01 -14.08 22.44
C GLN A 25 15.74 -13.78 23.23
N ILE A 26 14.64 -13.46 22.54
CA ILE A 26 13.32 -13.25 23.19
C ILE A 26 12.87 -14.54 23.89
N ARG A 27 12.94 -15.70 23.20
CA ARG A 27 12.56 -16.99 23.79
C ARG A 27 13.40 -17.34 25.01
N ASP A 28 14.73 -17.19 24.92
CA ASP A 28 15.66 -17.48 26.01
C ASP A 28 15.40 -16.56 27.20
N HIS A 29 15.13 -15.27 26.95
CA HIS A 29 14.82 -14.30 28.00
C HIS A 29 13.48 -14.58 28.71
N ILE A 30 12.45 -14.98 27.96
CA ILE A 30 11.14 -15.30 28.56
C ILE A 30 11.19 -16.62 29.35
N SER A 31 11.99 -17.59 28.89
CA SER A 31 12.08 -18.94 29.46
C SER A 31 13.09 -19.07 30.60
N SER A 32 14.03 -18.13 30.71
CA SER A 32 15.06 -18.15 31.75
C SER A 32 14.44 -17.96 33.14
N SER A 33 14.82 -18.82 34.08
CA SER A 33 14.43 -18.76 35.49
C SER A 33 15.13 -17.65 36.27
N VAL A 34 16.11 -16.98 35.66
CA VAL A 34 16.90 -15.88 36.28
C VAL A 34 16.25 -14.53 35.98
N THR A 35 15.56 -14.41 34.85
CA THR A 35 14.91 -13.18 34.40
C THR A 35 13.49 -13.09 34.95
N LYS A 36 13.21 -12.01 35.71
CA LYS A 36 11.87 -11.74 36.28
C LYS A 36 10.90 -11.25 35.20
N THR A 37 10.37 -12.18 34.41
CA THR A 37 9.29 -11.91 33.43
C THR A 37 7.89 -12.05 34.04
N GLU A 38 7.80 -12.24 35.36
CA GLU A 38 6.56 -12.42 36.11
C GLU A 38 5.58 -11.26 35.93
N CYS A 39 6.08 -10.04 35.73
CA CYS A 39 5.25 -8.86 35.45
C CYS A 39 4.54 -8.90 34.09
N LEU A 40 4.98 -9.75 33.15
CA LEU A 40 4.34 -9.96 31.84
C LEU A 40 3.39 -11.17 31.83
N ARG A 41 3.36 -11.97 32.91
CA ARG A 41 2.55 -13.20 32.99
C ARG A 41 1.11 -12.94 33.42
N HIS A 42 0.86 -11.82 34.09
CA HIS A 42 -0.49 -11.42 34.44
C HIS A 42 -1.16 -10.80 33.21
N SER A 43 -2.17 -11.49 32.68
CA SER A 43 -3.15 -10.84 31.82
C SER A 43 -3.79 -9.72 32.64
N PRO A 44 -3.84 -8.47 32.13
CA PRO A 44 -4.57 -7.43 32.83
C PRO A 44 -6.01 -7.90 33.01
N MET A 45 -6.42 -8.11 34.26
CA MET A 45 -7.81 -8.40 34.61
C MET A 45 -8.63 -7.15 34.26
N ASP A 46 -9.67 -7.37 33.47
CA ASP A 46 -10.74 -6.45 33.13
C ASP A 46 -10.35 -5.14 32.40
N GLN A 47 -10.85 -5.10 31.17
CA GLN A 47 -10.79 -4.03 30.21
C GLN A 47 -11.35 -2.72 30.77
N VAL A 48 -10.50 -1.85 31.32
CA VAL A 48 -10.86 -0.46 31.60
C VAL A 48 -10.15 0.42 30.57
N GLY A 49 -10.88 0.79 29.51
CA GLY A 49 -10.62 2.01 28.75
C GLY A 49 -10.05 1.87 27.34
N TYR A 50 -9.69 0.67 26.87
CA TYR A 50 -9.27 0.45 25.47
C TYR A 50 -10.26 -0.34 24.62
N SER A 51 -11.51 -0.48 25.09
CA SER A 51 -12.64 -0.99 24.30
C SER A 51 -12.98 -0.13 23.05
N GLY A 52 -12.26 0.99 22.84
CA GLY A 52 -12.33 1.84 21.65
C GLY A 52 -11.24 1.59 20.59
N LEU A 53 -10.18 0.83 20.89
CA LEU A 53 -9.29 0.26 19.88
C LEU A 53 -9.80 -1.16 19.57
N GLY A 54 -11.04 -1.24 19.11
CA GLY A 54 -11.67 -2.50 18.79
C GLY A 54 -10.83 -3.31 17.81
N GLU A 55 -10.86 -4.62 18.00
CA GLU A 55 -10.39 -5.66 17.07
C GLU A 55 -11.08 -5.64 15.69
N THR A 56 -11.44 -4.47 15.15
CA THR A 56 -12.21 -4.36 13.91
C THR A 56 -11.50 -3.61 12.79
N GLN A 57 -10.55 -2.71 13.06
CA GLN A 57 -9.90 -1.92 12.00
C GLN A 57 -8.39 -1.79 12.15
N GLN A 58 -7.66 -2.03 11.06
CA GLN A 58 -6.21 -1.85 11.01
C GLN A 58 -5.84 -0.37 10.81
N PRO A 59 -4.64 0.09 11.21
CA PRO A 59 -4.28 1.51 11.13
C PRO A 59 -4.40 2.10 9.72
N GLY A 60 -4.10 1.34 8.67
CA GLY A 60 -4.23 1.76 7.28
C GLY A 60 -5.67 1.82 6.77
N GLN A 61 -6.63 1.27 7.51
CA GLN A 61 -8.08 1.43 7.27
C GLN A 61 -8.62 2.71 7.90
N ILE A 62 -7.98 3.16 8.99
CA ILE A 62 -8.31 4.42 9.69
C ILE A 62 -7.64 5.60 9.01
N PHE A 63 -6.37 5.42 8.61
CA PHE A 63 -5.57 6.42 7.92
C PHE A 63 -5.27 5.97 6.50
N ASP A 64 -5.98 6.54 5.53
CA ASP A 64 -5.77 6.21 4.13
C ASP A 64 -4.40 6.71 3.61
N VAL A 65 -4.06 6.34 2.38
CA VAL A 65 -2.77 6.70 1.78
C VAL A 65 -2.56 8.21 1.62
N GLU A 66 -3.64 8.99 1.46
CA GLU A 66 -3.55 10.45 1.37
C GLU A 66 -3.24 11.04 2.74
N GLN A 67 -3.94 10.59 3.77
CA GLN A 67 -3.71 11.01 5.15
C GLN A 67 -2.29 10.64 5.59
N GLN A 68 -1.78 9.46 5.23
CA GLN A 68 -0.39 9.09 5.52
C GLN A 68 0.63 10.02 4.83
N CYS A 69 0.37 10.44 3.59
CA CYS A 69 1.19 11.48 2.93
C CYS A 69 1.13 12.81 3.69
N GLN A 70 -0.07 13.21 4.11
CA GLN A 70 -0.28 14.48 4.83
C GLN A 70 0.44 14.48 6.19
N GLN A 71 0.33 13.40 6.95
CA GLN A 71 0.98 13.24 8.26
C GLN A 71 2.52 13.21 8.11
N THR A 72 3.03 12.67 7.00
CA THR A 72 4.48 12.53 6.81
C THR A 72 5.16 13.80 6.33
N PHE A 73 4.51 14.54 5.42
CA PHE A 73 5.12 15.63 4.65
C PHE A 73 4.42 16.99 4.79
N GLY A 74 3.17 17.05 5.24
CA GLY A 74 2.37 18.27 5.33
C GLY A 74 1.02 18.15 4.63
N SER A 75 0.03 18.96 5.03
CA SER A 75 -1.36 18.85 4.57
C SER A 75 -1.56 19.06 3.07
N GLU A 76 -0.60 19.70 2.40
CA GLU A 76 -0.58 19.93 0.96
C GLU A 76 -0.09 18.73 0.13
N TYR A 77 0.41 17.67 0.77
CA TYR A 77 0.91 16.48 0.08
C TYR A 77 -0.20 15.48 -0.23
N LYS A 78 -0.10 14.87 -1.40
CA LYS A 78 -1.02 13.84 -1.90
C LYS A 78 -0.29 12.63 -2.45
N PHE A 79 -0.96 11.49 -2.49
CA PHE A 79 -0.41 10.26 -3.06
C PHE A 79 -0.17 10.38 -4.58
N CYS A 80 0.96 9.84 -5.05
CA CYS A 80 1.35 9.93 -6.46
C CYS A 80 0.55 9.00 -7.40
N GLY A 81 0.16 7.81 -6.94
CA GLY A 81 -0.90 6.91 -7.45
C GLY A 81 -1.05 6.54 -8.93
N THR A 82 -0.37 7.16 -9.90
CA THR A 82 -0.70 6.98 -11.32
C THR A 82 0.44 6.46 -12.19
N ASN A 83 1.63 6.32 -11.61
CA ASN A 83 2.78 5.74 -12.32
C ASN A 83 3.00 4.29 -11.85
N ASP A 84 3.16 3.39 -12.81
CA ASP A 84 3.49 1.96 -12.61
C ASP A 84 4.64 1.75 -11.63
N TYR A 85 5.65 2.64 -11.65
CA TYR A 85 6.77 2.57 -10.71
C TYR A 85 6.32 2.72 -9.24
N TYR A 86 5.47 3.71 -8.93
CA TYR A 86 5.01 3.94 -7.55
C TYR A 86 4.03 2.85 -7.09
N LEU A 87 3.23 2.33 -8.03
CA LEU A 87 2.27 1.25 -7.76
C LEU A 87 2.96 -0.08 -7.48
N LYS A 88 4.05 -0.40 -8.18
CA LYS A 88 4.87 -1.59 -7.87
C LYS A 88 5.53 -1.54 -6.49
N GLN A 89 5.80 -0.33 -6.00
CA GLN A 89 6.31 -0.11 -4.64
C GLN A 89 5.19 0.02 -3.60
N MET A 90 3.91 -0.05 -4.01
CA MET A 90 2.79 -0.02 -3.09
C MET A 90 2.92 -1.17 -2.08
N CYS A 91 2.57 -0.90 -0.82
CA CYS A 91 2.81 -1.77 0.34
C CYS A 91 4.25 -1.84 0.85
N ARG A 92 5.23 -1.41 0.07
CA ARG A 92 6.62 -1.31 0.51
C ARG A 92 7.02 0.11 0.86
N GLN A 93 6.59 1.06 0.04
CA GLN A 93 6.94 2.47 0.20
C GLN A 93 5.90 3.37 -0.48
N ILE A 94 5.35 4.33 0.27
CA ILE A 94 4.44 5.33 -0.31
C ILE A 94 5.22 6.51 -0.86
N TRP A 95 4.73 7.05 -1.98
CA TRP A 95 5.29 8.21 -2.66
C TRP A 95 4.27 9.34 -2.71
N CYS A 96 4.69 10.51 -2.27
CA CYS A 96 3.84 11.67 -2.06
C CYS A 96 4.35 12.85 -2.86
N ARG A 97 3.46 13.72 -3.31
CA ARG A 97 3.82 14.95 -4.02
C ARG A 97 3.08 16.14 -3.44
N ASN A 98 3.71 17.31 -3.48
CA ASN A 98 3.04 18.54 -3.09
C ASN A 98 2.03 18.94 -4.19
N ALA A 99 0.74 18.96 -3.87
CA ALA A 99 -0.31 19.24 -4.84
C ALA A 99 -0.41 20.72 -5.22
N THR A 100 0.12 21.64 -4.40
CA THR A 100 0.10 23.09 -4.67
C THR A 100 1.11 23.51 -5.74
N GLN A 101 2.16 22.72 -5.94
CA GLN A 101 3.19 22.93 -6.96
C GLN A 101 2.77 22.45 -8.36
N GLY A 102 1.51 22.03 -8.52
CA GLY A 102 0.94 21.60 -9.79
C GLY A 102 1.32 20.16 -10.18
N PRO A 103 0.90 19.71 -11.38
CA PRO A 103 0.97 18.30 -11.79
C PRO A 103 2.39 17.79 -12.05
N LYS A 104 3.38 18.70 -12.20
CA LYS A 104 4.79 18.37 -12.45
C LYS A 104 5.63 18.31 -11.16
N SER A 105 5.02 18.48 -10.00
CA SER A 105 5.75 18.39 -8.73
C SER A 105 6.39 17.00 -8.57
N PRO A 106 7.67 16.93 -8.16
CA PRO A 106 8.34 15.65 -7.99
C PRO A 106 7.67 14.85 -6.87
N CYS A 107 7.58 13.54 -7.06
CA CYS A 107 7.20 12.63 -5.99
C CYS A 107 8.41 12.43 -5.08
N VAL A 108 8.17 12.53 -3.78
CA VAL A 108 9.14 12.33 -2.72
C VAL A 108 8.67 11.21 -1.80
N SER A 109 9.62 10.59 -1.09
CA SER A 109 9.35 9.57 -0.09
C SER A 109 10.43 9.61 0.99
N LYS A 110 10.14 9.09 2.18
CA LYS A 110 11.15 8.86 3.23
C LYS A 110 11.66 7.42 3.11
N PRO A 111 12.95 7.15 3.44
CA PRO A 111 13.45 5.79 3.54
C PRO A 111 12.58 4.97 4.50
N TYR A 112 12.25 3.74 4.13
CA TYR A 112 11.47 2.82 4.97
C TYR A 112 10.15 3.40 5.48
N LEU A 113 9.40 4.06 4.59
CA LEU A 113 8.03 4.51 4.85
C LEU A 113 7.01 3.55 4.22
N PRO A 114 6.84 2.33 4.75
CA PRO A 114 5.77 1.47 4.29
C PRO A 114 4.42 2.10 4.65
N PRO A 115 3.39 1.88 3.82
CA PRO A 115 2.05 2.21 4.24
C PRO A 115 1.67 1.38 5.46
N LEU A 116 0.78 1.93 6.27
CA LEU A 116 0.21 1.24 7.40
C LEU A 116 -0.48 -0.06 6.97
N SER A 117 -0.44 -1.09 7.83
CA SER A 117 -1.17 -2.34 7.57
C SER A 117 -2.66 -2.04 7.40
N GLY A 118 -3.28 -2.62 6.37
CA GLY A 118 -4.67 -2.35 6.00
C GLY A 118 -4.88 -1.18 5.04
N THR A 119 -3.81 -0.52 4.57
CA THR A 119 -3.95 0.51 3.53
C THR A 119 -4.38 -0.10 2.21
N THR A 120 -5.42 0.46 1.61
CA THR A 120 -5.89 0.05 0.29
C THR A 120 -4.80 0.20 -0.77
N CYS A 121 -4.50 -0.89 -1.46
CA CYS A 121 -3.53 -0.94 -2.55
C CYS A 121 -4.13 -1.36 -3.90
N GLY A 122 -5.40 -1.71 -3.92
CA GLY A 122 -6.12 -2.14 -5.11
C GLY A 122 -7.60 -2.38 -4.82
N HIS A 123 -8.33 -2.83 -5.83
CA HIS A 123 -9.72 -3.21 -5.68
C HIS A 123 -9.82 -4.49 -4.84
N LYS A 124 -10.52 -4.43 -3.69
CA LYS A 124 -10.58 -5.55 -2.74
C LYS A 124 -9.20 -6.01 -2.25
N MET A 125 -8.27 -5.07 -2.05
CA MET A 125 -6.91 -5.40 -1.61
C MET A 125 -6.38 -4.42 -0.56
N TRP A 126 -5.61 -4.97 0.39
CA TRP A 126 -4.92 -4.23 1.43
C TRP A 126 -3.42 -4.56 1.48
N CYS A 127 -2.64 -3.60 1.98
CA CYS A 127 -1.25 -3.82 2.33
C CYS A 127 -1.14 -4.57 3.65
N ILE A 128 -0.60 -5.78 3.62
CA ILE A 128 -0.34 -6.61 4.81
C ILE A 128 1.11 -7.10 4.72
N ASN A 129 1.92 -6.82 5.75
CA ASN A 129 3.32 -7.24 5.84
C ASN A 129 4.15 -6.98 4.57
N GLY A 130 3.96 -5.81 3.95
CA GLY A 130 4.70 -5.43 2.75
C GLY A 130 4.14 -5.94 1.42
N ALA A 131 3.05 -6.71 1.44
CA ALA A 131 2.40 -7.27 0.26
C ALA A 131 1.00 -6.70 0.04
N CYS A 132 0.61 -6.52 -1.23
CA CYS A 132 -0.76 -6.18 -1.60
C CYS A 132 -1.55 -7.48 -1.76
N VAL A 133 -2.44 -7.77 -0.80
CA VAL A 133 -3.20 -9.04 -0.72
C VAL A 133 -4.68 -8.79 -0.89
N GLU A 134 -5.41 -9.78 -1.42
CA GLU A 134 -6.86 -9.72 -1.55
C GLU A 134 -7.55 -9.94 -0.20
N ASP A 135 -8.58 -9.14 0.06
CA ASP A 135 -9.45 -9.28 1.22
C ASP A 135 -10.89 -8.85 0.84
N GLU A 136 -11.87 -9.68 1.15
CA GLU A 136 -13.28 -9.41 0.81
C GLU A 136 -13.83 -8.17 1.54
N LYS A 137 -13.30 -7.88 2.73
CA LYS A 137 -13.67 -6.71 3.54
C LYS A 137 -13.02 -5.44 3.04
N ALA A 138 -11.98 -5.53 2.21
CA ALA A 138 -11.37 -4.35 1.63
C ALA A 138 -12.36 -3.58 0.74
N PRO A 139 -12.23 -2.25 0.65
CA PRO A 139 -13.15 -1.45 -0.13
C PRO A 139 -12.98 -1.70 -1.63
N SER A 140 -14.10 -1.80 -2.34
CA SER A 140 -14.13 -1.69 -3.79
C SER A 140 -13.64 -0.29 -4.17
N GLN A 141 -12.62 -0.20 -5.02
CA GLN A 141 -12.12 1.08 -5.50
C GLN A 141 -12.90 1.54 -6.73
N GLU A 142 -13.39 2.79 -6.69
CA GLU A 142 -13.97 3.48 -7.83
C GLU A 142 -12.89 4.25 -8.59
N GLY A 143 -12.93 4.17 -9.92
CA GLY A 143 -11.93 4.79 -10.78
C GLY A 143 -10.59 4.05 -10.79
N CYS A 144 -9.54 4.75 -11.20
CA CYS A 144 -8.25 4.15 -11.57
C CYS A 144 -7.08 4.64 -10.72
N LYS A 145 -7.26 4.68 -9.40
CA LYS A 145 -6.27 5.22 -8.46
C LYS A 145 -5.03 4.33 -8.27
N PHE A 146 -5.15 3.03 -8.60
CA PHE A 146 -4.07 2.05 -8.43
C PHE A 146 -3.60 1.43 -9.76
N GLY A 147 -3.99 2.02 -10.89
CA GLY A 147 -3.53 1.61 -12.22
C GLY A 147 -3.90 0.18 -12.61
N ASP A 148 -3.01 -0.46 -13.37
CA ASP A 148 -3.11 -1.86 -13.78
C ASP A 148 -2.44 -2.76 -12.73
N ARG A 149 -3.00 -3.95 -12.48
CA ARG A 149 -2.40 -4.94 -11.57
C ARG A 149 -1.17 -5.62 -12.17
N ASP A 150 -1.19 -5.85 -13.48
CA ASP A 150 -0.04 -6.27 -14.28
C ASP A 150 -0.02 -5.50 -15.59
N THR A 151 0.78 -4.45 -15.62
CA THR A 151 0.92 -3.57 -16.79
C THR A 151 1.33 -4.33 -18.05
N SER A 152 2.19 -5.35 -17.95
CA SER A 152 2.65 -6.09 -19.14
C SER A 152 1.54 -6.96 -19.72
N PHE A 153 0.82 -7.66 -18.86
CA PHE A 153 -0.37 -8.42 -19.25
C PHE A 153 -1.45 -7.49 -19.82
N CYS A 154 -1.71 -6.36 -19.17
CA CYS A 154 -2.77 -5.44 -19.54
C CYS A 154 -2.52 -4.72 -20.85
N LEU A 155 -1.27 -4.34 -21.13
CA LEU A 155 -0.86 -3.82 -22.43
C LEU A 155 -1.07 -4.85 -23.54
N LYS A 156 -0.75 -6.13 -23.30
CA LYS A 156 -1.02 -7.20 -24.27
C LYS A 156 -2.52 -7.39 -24.47
N LEU A 157 -3.30 -7.44 -23.39
CA LEU A 157 -4.76 -7.62 -23.42
C LEU A 157 -5.45 -6.58 -24.30
N VAL A 158 -5.11 -5.29 -24.14
CA VAL A 158 -5.74 -4.23 -24.93
C VAL A 158 -5.34 -4.24 -26.41
N LEU A 159 -4.20 -4.87 -26.75
CA LEU A 159 -3.75 -5.03 -28.13
C LEU A 159 -4.35 -6.26 -28.80
N THR A 160 -4.48 -7.38 -28.09
CA THR A 160 -4.92 -8.66 -28.66
C THR A 160 -6.43 -8.88 -28.53
N GLU A 161 -7.01 -8.55 -27.38
CA GLU A 161 -8.39 -8.86 -27.04
C GLU A 161 -9.09 -7.68 -26.30
N PRO A 162 -9.16 -6.48 -26.92
CA PRO A 162 -9.71 -5.28 -26.27
C PRO A 162 -11.16 -5.42 -25.80
N SER A 163 -11.92 -6.35 -26.41
CA SER A 163 -13.29 -6.69 -25.98
C SER A 163 -13.35 -7.13 -24.51
N LYS A 164 -12.29 -7.74 -23.98
CA LYS A 164 -12.22 -8.16 -22.57
C LYS A 164 -12.30 -6.98 -21.60
N CYS A 165 -11.88 -5.78 -21.99
CA CYS A 165 -12.05 -4.55 -21.18
C CYS A 165 -13.51 -4.16 -20.90
N LYS A 166 -14.50 -4.80 -21.56
CA LYS A 166 -15.92 -4.64 -21.25
C LYS A 166 -16.36 -5.49 -20.04
N THR A 167 -15.65 -6.56 -19.74
CA THR A 167 -15.93 -7.39 -18.56
C THR A 167 -15.43 -6.70 -17.31
N ASP A 168 -16.18 -6.79 -16.22
CA ASP A 168 -15.85 -6.14 -14.96
C ASP A 168 -14.50 -6.63 -14.40
N MET A 169 -14.23 -7.94 -14.48
CA MET A 169 -12.95 -8.54 -14.05
C MET A 169 -11.74 -7.89 -14.74
N PHE A 170 -11.69 -7.90 -16.08
CA PHE A 170 -10.56 -7.31 -16.80
C PHE A 170 -10.57 -5.79 -16.75
N ASN A 171 -11.74 -5.14 -16.63
CA ASN A 171 -11.81 -3.70 -16.45
C ASN A 171 -11.17 -3.26 -15.14
N ARG A 172 -11.32 -4.03 -14.06
CA ARG A 172 -10.68 -3.76 -12.76
C ARG A 172 -9.21 -4.14 -12.76
N PHE A 173 -8.86 -5.31 -13.32
CA PHE A 173 -7.48 -5.79 -13.36
C PHE A 173 -6.57 -4.92 -14.26
N CYS A 174 -7.09 -4.47 -15.40
CA CYS A 174 -6.38 -3.64 -16.38
C CYS A 174 -6.98 -2.24 -16.48
N CYS A 175 -7.25 -1.64 -15.33
CA CYS A 175 -8.00 -0.40 -15.25
C CYS A 175 -7.43 0.75 -16.10
N GLU A 176 -6.14 1.04 -16.00
CA GLU A 176 -5.55 2.20 -16.68
C GLU A 176 -5.39 1.91 -18.17
N SER A 177 -4.92 0.70 -18.52
CA SER A 177 -4.83 0.25 -19.92
C SER A 177 -6.20 0.29 -20.61
N CYS A 178 -7.24 -0.28 -19.99
CA CYS A 178 -8.59 -0.29 -20.55
C CYS A 178 -9.18 1.12 -20.66
N ARG A 179 -8.93 1.99 -19.67
CA ARG A 179 -9.40 3.38 -19.68
C ARG A 179 -8.73 4.21 -20.78
N GLN A 180 -7.42 4.07 -20.97
CA GLN A 180 -6.69 4.74 -22.04
C GLN A 180 -7.15 4.27 -23.42
N PHE A 181 -7.38 2.97 -23.60
CA PHE A 181 -7.93 2.41 -24.83
C PHE A 181 -9.30 3.01 -25.17
N LYS A 182 -10.23 3.03 -24.21
CA LYS A 182 -11.57 3.66 -24.37
C LYS A 182 -11.46 5.13 -24.76
N ARG A 183 -10.56 5.90 -24.12
CA ARG A 183 -10.32 7.32 -24.46
C ARG A 183 -9.82 7.51 -25.89
N LYS A 184 -8.90 6.66 -26.36
CA LYS A 184 -8.38 6.71 -27.74
C LYS A 184 -9.48 6.38 -28.76
N LEU A 185 -10.30 5.35 -28.50
CA LEU A 185 -11.47 5.02 -29.32
C LEU A 185 -12.45 6.18 -29.43
N TYR A 186 -12.80 6.79 -28.30
CA TYR A 186 -13.75 7.91 -28.27
C TYR A 186 -13.25 9.13 -29.05
N ARG A 187 -11.94 9.40 -29.01
CA ARG A 187 -11.31 10.46 -29.82
C ARG A 187 -11.33 10.16 -31.32
N ARG A 188 -11.27 8.88 -31.72
CA ARG A 188 -11.36 8.47 -33.14
C ARG A 188 -12.77 8.50 -33.69
N LEU A 189 -13.80 8.35 -32.84
CA LEU A 189 -15.22 8.35 -33.23
C LEU A 189 -15.86 9.75 -33.26
N ARG A 190 -15.15 10.78 -32.77
CA ARG A 190 -15.58 12.19 -32.79
C ARG A 190 -14.91 13.02 -33.89
N LEU A 191 -14.13 12.37 -34.76
CA LEU A 191 -13.58 12.90 -36.01
C LEU A 191 -14.32 12.22 -37.16
#